data_AF-A0A8T3SLB7-F1
#
_entry.id   AF-A0A8T3SLB7-F1
#
_cell.length_a   1.000
_cell.length_b   1.000
_cell.length_c   1.000
_cell.angle_alpha   90.00
_cell.angle_beta   90.00
_cell.angle_gamma   90.00
#
_symmetry.space_group_name_H-M   'P 1'
#
loop_
_entity.id
_entity.type
_entity.pdbx_description
1 polymer ?
#
loop_
_entity_poly.entity_id
_entity_poly.type
_entity_poly.pdbx_seq_one_letter_code
_entity_poly.pdbx_strand_id
1 'polypeptide(L)'
;MAPIGYLETGVIYCDDNLHRLAQFPAECVDLIYLDPPFFSNRTYEVIWGDEAEIRSFEDRWEGGIHVYIEWMRERLIELHRILKPSGSIYLHCDPHASHHLKIAMDDIFGLDNFRNEIIWKRTTAHSSAKKYAPIHDTILYYGMGDVTWNSPRTDYDPGYLDKYYRFDDGDGRLYWRDNLCAAGTRKGSSGQPWRGIDPAAKGMHWKFITTTLDELDAAGRIYWPPRGTMPQYKRYRDELKGKAVADIWDDIDRINPVGSERLGFPTQKPVALMERILSASSNPGDIVLDPFCGCGTTLVAAQLLDRPWIGIDISPTAVELEKRRLVKLGAAVKLVGMPVTEDQLRALKPFEFQNWVIQRMNGTHSPRKVHDMGIDGFSFMLHEPIQVKQSSAIGRNVVDNFETAIKRANKKKGYIVAFSFGKGAYEEAARVRGADGLTIELLKVVDLLEGKADLVTPEIGLFGGDVPLPAPRAADARPSVQELVASDTGEELGQVAEEQEPYSSN
;
A
#
# COMPACT_ATOMS: atom_id res chain seq x y z
N MET A 1 -38.57 9.01 -4.52
CA MET A 1 -37.12 8.81 -4.34
C MET A 1 -36.44 9.48 -5.51
N ALA A 2 -35.67 10.55 -5.27
CA ALA A 2 -34.76 11.08 -6.29
C ALA A 2 -33.69 10.01 -6.57
N PRO A 3 -33.27 9.80 -7.83
CA PRO A 3 -32.16 8.89 -8.10
C PRO A 3 -30.94 9.38 -7.30
N ILE A 4 -30.38 8.49 -6.48
CA ILE A 4 -29.11 8.72 -5.78
C ILE A 4 -28.10 9.10 -6.86
N GLY A 5 -27.58 10.33 -6.78
CA GLY A 5 -26.64 10.85 -7.76
C GLY A 5 -25.49 9.86 -7.94
N TYR A 6 -25.16 9.56 -9.19
CA TYR A 6 -24.08 8.64 -9.53
C TYR A 6 -22.77 9.12 -8.87
N LEU A 7 -22.19 8.29 -7.98
CA LEU A 7 -20.85 8.54 -7.47
C LEU A 7 -19.86 8.16 -8.57
N GLU A 8 -19.11 9.14 -9.05
CA GLU A 8 -18.11 8.93 -10.10
C GLU A 8 -16.90 8.16 -9.54
N THR A 9 -16.48 7.11 -10.25
CA THR A 9 -15.34 6.24 -9.90
C THR A 9 -14.21 6.38 -10.93
N GLY A 10 -13.03 5.85 -10.62
CA GLY A 10 -11.82 6.11 -11.41
C GLY A 10 -11.30 7.54 -11.21
N VAL A 11 -11.63 8.15 -10.07
CA VAL A 11 -11.34 9.54 -9.75
C VAL A 11 -10.32 9.63 -8.62
N ILE A 12 -9.36 10.55 -8.76
CA ILE A 12 -8.45 10.96 -7.70
C ILE A 12 -8.70 12.44 -7.41
N TYR A 13 -9.01 12.75 -6.16
CA TYR A 13 -9.22 14.11 -5.68
C TYR A 13 -7.95 14.64 -5.02
N CYS A 14 -7.40 15.73 -5.55
CA CYS A 14 -6.38 16.55 -4.90
C CYS A 14 -7.08 17.55 -3.98
N ASP A 15 -7.38 17.15 -2.74
CA ASP A 15 -8.19 17.95 -1.80
C ASP A 15 -7.96 17.52 -0.35
N ASP A 16 -8.41 18.34 0.61
CA ASP A 16 -8.58 17.86 1.97
C ASP A 16 -9.70 16.81 2.01
N ASN A 17 -9.41 15.66 2.62
CA ASN A 17 -10.34 14.54 2.61
C ASN A 17 -11.62 14.81 3.40
N LEU A 18 -11.60 15.57 4.50
CA LEU A 18 -12.82 15.91 5.23
C LEU A 18 -13.75 16.76 4.35
N HIS A 19 -13.19 17.77 3.66
CA HIS A 19 -13.94 18.59 2.71
C HIS A 19 -14.56 17.76 1.58
N ARG A 20 -13.81 16.78 1.05
CA ARG A 20 -14.27 15.92 -0.05
C ARG A 20 -15.32 14.89 0.41
N LEU A 21 -15.09 14.22 1.53
CA LEU A 21 -16.00 13.22 2.09
C LEU A 21 -17.38 13.81 2.39
N ALA A 22 -17.43 15.04 2.92
CA ALA A 22 -18.68 15.76 3.20
C ALA A 22 -19.58 15.96 1.95
N GLN A 23 -19.02 15.90 0.74
CA GLN A 23 -19.75 16.05 -0.52
C GLN A 23 -20.27 14.73 -1.08
N PHE A 24 -19.80 13.59 -0.59
CA PHE A 24 -20.22 12.28 -1.09
C PHE A 24 -21.63 11.93 -0.58
N PRO A 25 -22.46 11.25 -1.38
CA PRO A 25 -23.75 10.72 -0.92
C PRO A 25 -23.56 9.76 0.27
N ALA A 26 -24.58 9.63 1.11
CA ALA A 26 -24.56 8.59 2.14
C ALA A 26 -24.62 7.18 1.50
N GLU A 27 -24.09 6.17 2.22
CA GLU A 27 -24.19 4.75 1.85
C GLU A 27 -23.78 4.44 0.40
N CYS A 28 -22.69 5.03 -0.07
CA CYS A 28 -22.23 4.95 -1.46
C CYS A 28 -20.98 4.09 -1.68
N VAL A 29 -20.27 3.70 -0.62
CA VAL A 29 -19.01 2.93 -0.69
C VAL A 29 -19.17 1.55 -0.07
N ASP A 30 -18.61 0.52 -0.71
CA ASP A 30 -18.65 -0.87 -0.25
C ASP A 30 -17.48 -1.20 0.68
N LEU A 31 -16.28 -0.71 0.36
CA LEU A 31 -15.07 -1.00 1.12
C LEU A 31 -14.20 0.25 1.28
N ILE A 32 -13.83 0.54 2.53
CA ILE A 32 -12.91 1.63 2.87
C ILE A 32 -11.62 1.02 3.44
N TYR A 33 -10.49 1.42 2.89
CA TYR A 33 -9.19 1.22 3.54
C TYR A 33 -8.59 2.59 3.81
N LEU A 34 -8.08 2.81 5.03
CA LEU A 34 -7.42 4.06 5.39
C LEU A 34 -6.12 3.80 6.14
N ASP A 35 -5.09 4.52 5.71
CA ASP A 35 -3.73 4.53 6.29
C ASP A 35 -3.38 5.99 6.66
N PRO A 36 -4.05 6.55 7.70
CA PRO A 36 -3.80 7.94 8.11
C PRO A 36 -2.38 8.11 8.67
N PRO A 37 -1.89 9.34 8.90
CA PRO A 37 -0.70 9.57 9.70
C PRO A 37 -0.82 8.90 11.08
N PHE A 38 0.25 8.27 11.59
CA PHE A 38 0.19 7.40 12.77
C PHE A 38 0.40 8.10 14.12
N PHE A 39 0.53 9.42 14.17
CA PHE A 39 0.91 10.14 15.39
C PHE A 39 2.25 9.67 15.97
N SER A 40 3.17 9.26 15.10
CA SER A 40 4.50 8.78 15.47
C SER A 40 5.40 9.88 16.07
N ASN A 41 4.99 11.15 15.98
CA ASN A 41 5.77 12.34 16.34
C ASN A 41 7.11 12.43 15.58
N ARG A 42 7.17 11.78 14.41
CA ARG A 42 8.36 11.70 13.56
C ARG A 42 8.25 12.62 12.37
N THR A 43 9.43 12.95 11.87
CA THR A 43 9.61 13.57 10.58
C THR A 43 9.97 12.43 9.63
N TYR A 44 9.07 12.10 8.71
CA TYR A 44 9.29 11.02 7.74
C TYR A 44 10.00 11.56 6.51
N GLU A 45 11.11 10.93 6.15
CA GLU A 45 11.95 11.34 5.05
C GLU A 45 11.60 10.55 3.76
N VAL A 46 11.13 11.23 2.73
CA VAL A 46 10.88 10.68 1.38
C VAL A 46 12.19 10.66 0.60
N ILE A 47 12.59 9.47 0.14
CA ILE A 47 13.77 9.27 -0.68
C ILE A 47 13.32 8.89 -2.09
N TRP A 48 13.35 9.86 -3.01
CA TRP A 48 13.11 9.60 -4.43
C TRP A 48 14.42 9.19 -5.12
N GLY A 49 14.45 7.97 -5.68
CA GLY A 49 15.59 7.45 -6.44
C GLY A 49 16.71 6.81 -5.60
N ASP A 50 17.72 6.28 -6.29
CA ASP A 50 18.83 5.50 -5.71
C ASP A 50 19.89 6.33 -4.98
N GLU A 51 19.70 7.65 -4.84
CA GLU A 51 20.66 8.52 -4.16
C GLU A 51 19.98 9.52 -3.21
N ALA A 52 20.05 9.21 -1.91
CA ALA A 52 20.08 10.10 -0.75
C ALA A 52 19.26 11.41 -0.75
N GLU A 53 18.07 11.42 -1.33
CA GLU A 53 17.16 12.56 -1.14
C GLU A 53 16.41 12.43 0.19
N ILE A 54 16.58 13.37 1.11
CA ILE A 54 15.88 13.38 2.41
C ILE A 54 14.77 14.44 2.38
N ARG A 55 13.50 14.04 2.54
CA ARG A 55 12.35 14.97 2.53
C ARG A 55 11.30 14.70 3.59
N SER A 56 11.24 15.56 4.58
CA SER A 56 10.34 15.50 5.73
C SER A 56 8.86 15.76 5.43
N PHE A 57 7.94 14.84 5.74
CA PHE A 57 6.60 15.20 6.20
C PHE A 57 6.54 15.11 7.73
N GLU A 58 5.94 16.11 8.38
CA GLU A 58 5.85 16.17 9.84
C GLU A 58 4.56 15.53 10.32
N ASP A 59 4.67 14.38 10.97
CA ASP A 59 3.59 13.76 11.74
C ASP A 59 3.64 14.27 13.18
N ARG A 60 3.63 15.61 13.32
CA ARG A 60 3.69 16.34 14.60
C ARG A 60 2.41 17.13 14.80
N TRP A 61 1.81 16.95 15.98
CA TRP A 61 0.49 17.50 16.30
C TRP A 61 0.61 18.37 17.54
N GLU A 62 0.55 19.68 17.33
CA GLU A 62 0.52 20.64 18.44
C GLU A 62 -0.76 20.42 19.26
N GLY A 63 -0.60 20.21 20.58
CA GLY A 63 -1.70 19.80 21.48
C GLY A 63 -1.81 18.29 21.73
N GLY A 64 -0.97 17.47 21.09
CA GLY A 64 -0.83 16.05 21.42
C GLY A 64 -1.93 15.14 20.85
N ILE A 65 -2.03 13.93 21.40
CA ILE A 65 -2.85 12.85 20.82
C ILE A 65 -4.33 13.21 20.72
N HIS A 66 -4.86 14.00 21.65
CA HIS A 66 -6.27 14.40 21.64
C HIS A 66 -6.65 15.22 20.41
N VAL A 67 -5.75 16.10 19.94
CA VAL A 67 -5.98 16.90 18.72
C VAL A 67 -5.99 16.00 17.48
N TYR A 68 -5.06 15.04 17.40
CA TYR A 68 -5.04 14.06 16.33
C TYR A 68 -6.31 13.19 16.30
N ILE A 69 -6.76 12.72 17.47
CA ILE A 69 -7.97 11.90 17.56
C ILE A 69 -9.21 12.69 17.18
N GLU A 70 -9.33 13.96 17.56
CA GLU A 70 -10.47 14.79 17.15
C GLU A 70 -10.45 15.05 15.64
N TRP A 71 -9.27 15.33 15.07
CA TRP A 71 -9.09 15.45 13.63
C TRP A 71 -9.46 14.16 12.88
N MET A 72 -9.12 12.99 13.42
CA MET A 72 -9.57 11.70 12.87
C MET A 72 -11.07 11.47 13.07
N ARG A 73 -11.64 11.88 14.21
CA ARG A 73 -13.06 11.69 14.55
C ARG A 73 -13.98 12.35 13.52
N GLU A 74 -13.68 13.58 13.10
CA GLU A 74 -14.43 14.29 12.05
C GLU A 74 -14.49 13.47 10.75
N ARG A 75 -13.36 12.87 10.36
CA ARG A 75 -13.27 12.03 9.15
C ARG A 75 -13.98 10.71 9.33
N LEU A 76 -13.83 10.05 10.48
CA LEU A 76 -14.49 8.78 10.80
C LEU A 76 -16.02 8.91 10.79
N ILE A 77 -16.57 10.05 11.23
CA ILE A 77 -18.01 10.34 11.15
C ILE A 77 -18.48 10.36 9.69
N GLU A 78 -17.76 11.06 8.81
CA GLU A 78 -18.09 11.08 7.39
C GLU A 78 -17.91 9.72 6.73
N LEU A 79 -16.84 8.98 7.08
CA LEU A 79 -16.60 7.62 6.57
C LEU A 79 -17.73 6.66 6.97
N HIS A 80 -18.23 6.75 8.21
CA HIS A 80 -19.40 5.99 8.65
C HIS A 80 -20.65 6.36 7.84
N ARG A 81 -20.89 7.64 7.58
CA ARG A 81 -22.05 8.12 6.80
C ARG A 81 -22.05 7.59 5.36
N ILE A 82 -20.88 7.52 4.71
CA ILE A 82 -20.78 7.11 3.32
C ILE A 82 -20.63 5.59 3.13
N LEU A 83 -20.25 4.85 4.17
CA LEU A 83 -20.14 3.40 4.13
C LEU A 83 -21.54 2.78 4.03
N LYS A 84 -21.72 1.80 3.14
CA LYS A 84 -22.99 1.05 3.04
C LYS A 84 -23.28 0.26 4.32
N PRO A 85 -24.56 -0.05 4.61
CA PRO A 85 -24.94 -0.90 5.73
C PRO A 85 -24.40 -2.34 5.66
N SER A 86 -23.90 -2.79 4.50
CA SER A 86 -23.20 -4.06 4.25
C SER A 86 -21.69 -3.89 4.00
N GLY A 87 -21.16 -2.69 4.23
CA GLY A 87 -19.80 -2.31 3.90
C GLY A 87 -18.78 -2.69 4.98
N SER A 88 -17.51 -2.72 4.57
CA SER A 88 -16.37 -2.98 5.46
C SER A 88 -15.41 -1.79 5.50
N ILE A 89 -14.78 -1.58 6.66
CA ILE A 89 -13.74 -0.55 6.85
C ILE A 89 -12.52 -1.12 7.57
N TYR A 90 -11.35 -0.79 7.05
CA TYR A 90 -10.04 -1.17 7.58
C TYR A 90 -9.22 0.06 7.93
N LEU A 91 -8.89 0.24 9.20
CA LEU A 91 -8.02 1.31 9.66
C LEU A 91 -6.64 0.76 10.00
N HIS A 92 -5.62 1.15 9.24
CA HIS A 92 -4.22 0.84 9.50
C HIS A 92 -3.61 1.87 10.46
N CYS A 93 -2.94 1.40 11.51
CA CYS A 93 -2.24 2.26 12.46
C CYS A 93 -1.10 1.51 13.15
N ASP A 94 -0.13 2.26 13.69
CA ASP A 94 0.88 1.70 14.57
C ASP A 94 0.42 1.74 16.05
N PRO A 95 1.19 1.14 16.98
CA PRO A 95 0.84 1.11 18.40
C PRO A 95 0.72 2.47 19.10
N HIS A 96 1.18 3.59 18.50
CA HIS A 96 1.10 4.92 19.11
C HIS A 96 -0.33 5.44 19.19
N ALA A 97 -1.15 5.18 18.17
CA ALA A 97 -2.50 5.70 18.07
C ALA A 97 -3.59 4.61 18.07
N SER A 98 -3.24 3.34 17.81
CA SER A 98 -4.21 2.27 17.56
C SER A 98 -5.34 2.15 18.58
N HIS A 99 -5.00 2.15 19.87
CA HIS A 99 -5.97 2.02 20.96
C HIS A 99 -6.91 3.23 21.07
N HIS A 100 -6.39 4.43 20.81
CA HIS A 100 -7.20 5.66 20.84
C HIS A 100 -8.16 5.71 19.64
N LEU A 101 -7.69 5.30 18.46
CA LEU A 101 -8.52 5.20 17.26
C LEU A 101 -9.56 4.09 17.41
N LYS A 102 -9.21 2.96 18.04
CA LYS A 102 -10.16 1.87 18.32
C LYS A 102 -11.35 2.35 19.14
N ILE A 103 -11.11 3.13 20.20
CA ILE A 103 -12.18 3.71 21.01
C ILE A 103 -13.04 4.66 20.18
N ALA A 104 -12.43 5.53 19.37
CA ALA A 104 -13.18 6.42 18.49
C ALA A 104 -14.01 5.66 17.43
N MET A 105 -13.47 4.57 16.89
CA MET A 105 -14.20 3.69 15.97
C MET A 105 -15.36 2.97 16.67
N ASP A 106 -15.17 2.51 17.91
CA ASP A 106 -16.26 1.91 18.70
C ASP A 106 -17.42 2.88 18.94
N ASP A 107 -17.11 4.14 19.26
CA ASP A 107 -18.13 5.18 19.46
C ASP A 107 -18.96 5.43 18.19
N ILE A 108 -18.33 5.36 17.02
CA ILE A 108 -18.91 5.78 15.74
C ILE A 108 -19.55 4.60 14.99
N PHE A 109 -18.83 3.50 14.85
CA PHE A 109 -19.25 2.32 14.08
C PHE A 109 -19.97 1.29 14.96
N GLY A 110 -19.87 1.40 16.29
CA GLY A 110 -20.51 0.50 17.24
C GLY A 110 -19.65 -0.72 17.57
N LEU A 111 -19.62 -1.07 18.86
CA LEU A 111 -18.86 -2.21 19.41
C LEU A 111 -19.19 -3.55 18.73
N ASP A 112 -20.47 -3.79 18.43
CA ASP A 112 -20.94 -5.03 17.82
C ASP A 112 -20.50 -5.21 16.35
N ASN A 113 -20.08 -4.12 15.69
CA ASN A 113 -19.58 -4.16 14.32
C ASN A 113 -18.07 -4.39 14.23
N PHE A 114 -17.35 -4.36 15.35
CA PHE A 114 -15.95 -4.73 15.39
C PHE A 114 -15.78 -6.22 15.11
N ARG A 115 -14.95 -6.57 14.13
CA ARG A 115 -14.77 -7.97 13.70
C ARG A 115 -13.53 -8.59 14.31
N ASN A 116 -12.37 -7.98 14.09
CA ASN A 116 -11.12 -8.39 14.71
C ASN A 116 -10.03 -7.31 14.56
N GLU A 117 -8.98 -7.48 15.35
CA GLU A 117 -7.71 -6.79 15.21
C GLU A 117 -6.78 -7.67 14.38
N ILE A 118 -6.22 -7.13 13.29
CA ILE A 118 -5.27 -7.83 12.44
C ILE A 118 -3.87 -7.30 12.75
N ILE A 119 -2.92 -8.20 13.00
CA ILE A 119 -1.52 -7.90 13.30
C ILE A 119 -0.68 -8.21 12.07
N TRP A 120 -0.15 -7.17 11.43
CA TRP A 120 0.73 -7.32 10.28
C TRP A 120 2.19 -7.16 10.70
N LYS A 121 2.96 -8.25 10.65
CA LYS A 121 4.40 -8.26 10.96
C LYS A 121 5.17 -7.68 9.77
N ARG A 122 5.59 -6.43 9.89
CA ARG A 122 6.29 -5.68 8.84
C ARG A 122 7.82 -5.77 8.90
N THR A 123 8.40 -6.22 10.00
CA THR A 123 9.86 -6.31 10.13
C THR A 123 10.26 -7.41 11.13
N THR A 124 11.56 -7.63 11.29
CA THR A 124 12.13 -8.51 12.31
C THR A 124 12.72 -7.72 13.47
N ALA A 125 12.98 -8.41 14.58
CA ALA A 125 13.60 -7.81 15.76
C ALA A 125 15.10 -7.60 15.55
N HIS A 126 15.63 -6.49 16.03
CA HIS A 126 17.07 -6.25 16.09
C HIS A 126 17.65 -6.78 17.40
N SER A 127 18.87 -7.33 17.33
CA SER A 127 19.55 -7.99 18.45
C SER A 127 19.91 -7.07 19.62
N SER A 128 19.90 -5.75 19.42
CA SER A 128 20.28 -4.73 20.41
C SER A 128 19.11 -4.09 21.16
N ALA A 129 17.91 -4.69 21.12
CA ALA A 129 16.72 -4.11 21.72
C ALA A 129 16.71 -4.20 23.27
N LYS A 130 16.45 -3.07 23.95
CA LYS A 130 16.27 -3.00 25.42
C LYS A 130 14.83 -3.30 25.88
N LYS A 131 13.94 -3.62 24.94
CA LYS A 131 12.52 -3.95 25.11
C LYS A 131 12.08 -4.85 23.96
N TYR A 132 10.86 -5.40 24.04
CA TYR A 132 10.26 -6.10 22.89
C TYR A 132 10.25 -5.20 21.64
N ALA A 133 10.71 -5.75 20.53
CA ALA A 133 10.84 -4.99 19.29
C ALA A 133 9.45 -4.69 18.69
N PRO A 134 9.16 -3.42 18.32
CA PRO A 134 7.92 -3.05 17.65
C PRO A 134 7.99 -3.44 16.18
N ILE A 135 7.64 -4.70 15.89
CA ILE A 135 7.83 -5.31 14.57
C ILE A 135 6.56 -5.39 13.72
N HIS A 136 5.42 -5.00 14.27
CA HIS A 136 4.12 -5.08 13.62
C HIS A 136 3.40 -3.74 13.63
N ASP A 137 2.46 -3.62 12.70
CA ASP A 137 1.40 -2.62 12.73
C ASP A 137 0.05 -3.32 12.97
N THR A 138 -0.95 -2.53 13.33
CA THR A 138 -2.30 -2.97 13.65
C THR A 138 -3.27 -2.50 12.57
N ILE A 139 -4.15 -3.40 12.12
CA ILE A 139 -5.24 -3.08 11.20
C ILE A 139 -6.55 -3.42 11.90
N LEU A 140 -7.36 -2.40 12.19
CA LEU A 140 -8.67 -2.55 12.81
C LEU A 140 -9.71 -2.84 11.74
N TYR A 141 -10.44 -3.95 11.87
CA TYR A 141 -11.50 -4.32 10.92
C TYR A 141 -12.89 -4.19 11.55
N TYR A 142 -13.72 -3.37 10.92
CA TYR A 142 -15.16 -3.28 11.18
C TYR A 142 -15.96 -3.69 9.94
N GLY A 143 -17.07 -4.37 10.18
CA GLY A 143 -18.00 -4.75 9.14
C GLY A 143 -19.42 -4.43 9.55
N MET A 144 -20.12 -3.65 8.75
CA MET A 144 -21.49 -3.23 9.02
C MET A 144 -22.46 -4.35 8.63
N GLY A 145 -23.23 -4.86 9.59
CA GLY A 145 -24.30 -5.83 9.31
C GLY A 145 -23.80 -7.13 8.67
N ASP A 146 -24.38 -7.50 7.53
CA ASP A 146 -23.98 -8.66 6.72
C ASP A 146 -23.00 -8.21 5.63
N VAL A 147 -21.72 -8.48 5.86
CA VAL A 147 -20.61 -8.03 5.02
C VAL A 147 -20.15 -9.12 4.07
N THR A 148 -19.61 -8.70 2.92
CA THR A 148 -18.87 -9.60 2.03
C THR A 148 -17.68 -10.22 2.78
N TRP A 149 -17.56 -11.55 2.75
CA TRP A 149 -16.42 -12.28 3.28
C TRP A 149 -16.04 -13.48 2.40
N ASN A 150 -14.98 -13.33 1.61
CA ASN A 150 -14.51 -14.34 0.65
C ASN A 150 -13.48 -15.32 1.25
N SER A 151 -13.36 -15.38 2.59
CA SER A 151 -12.54 -16.34 3.36
C SER A 151 -11.15 -16.63 2.74
N PRO A 152 -10.20 -15.68 2.82
CA PRO A 152 -8.88 -15.81 2.23
C PRO A 152 -8.14 -17.07 2.72
N ARG A 153 -7.37 -17.68 1.82
CA ARG A 153 -6.67 -18.95 2.04
C ARG A 153 -5.18 -18.82 1.74
N THR A 154 -4.37 -19.48 2.55
CA THR A 154 -2.93 -19.67 2.33
C THR A 154 -2.60 -21.14 2.13
N ASP A 155 -1.40 -21.40 1.62
CA ASP A 155 -0.90 -22.75 1.48
C ASP A 155 -0.62 -23.41 2.83
N TYR A 156 -0.70 -24.74 2.84
CA TYR A 156 -0.21 -25.51 3.96
C TYR A 156 1.31 -25.61 3.88
N ASP A 157 1.97 -25.53 5.04
CA ASP A 157 3.39 -25.84 5.16
C ASP A 157 3.69 -27.25 4.60
N PRO A 158 4.70 -27.43 3.74
CA PRO A 158 5.04 -28.74 3.19
C PRO A 158 5.34 -29.78 4.28
N GLY A 159 6.06 -29.40 5.34
CA GLY A 159 6.35 -30.28 6.46
C GLY A 159 5.10 -30.73 7.22
N TYR A 160 4.11 -29.84 7.36
CA TYR A 160 2.78 -30.17 7.88
C TYR A 160 2.08 -31.20 6.97
N LEU A 161 2.07 -30.98 5.66
CA LEU A 161 1.44 -31.89 4.72
C LEU A 161 2.08 -33.29 4.79
N ASP A 162 3.41 -33.36 4.78
CA ASP A 162 4.13 -34.63 4.80
C ASP A 162 4.00 -35.34 6.15
N LYS A 163 3.93 -34.58 7.25
CA LYS A 163 3.69 -35.14 8.58
C LYS A 163 2.30 -35.76 8.71
N TYR A 164 1.25 -35.08 8.25
CA TYR A 164 -0.13 -35.49 8.53
C TYR A 164 -0.77 -36.30 7.38
N TYR A 165 -0.54 -35.92 6.13
CA TYR A 165 -1.11 -36.56 4.93
C TYR A 165 -0.12 -37.57 4.35
N ARG A 166 0.03 -38.69 5.05
CA ARG A 166 1.03 -39.73 4.74
C ARG A 166 0.44 -41.12 4.53
N PHE A 167 -0.86 -41.29 4.76
CA PHE A 167 -1.51 -42.58 4.59
C PHE A 167 -2.02 -42.72 3.16
N ASP A 168 -1.97 -43.93 2.62
CA ASP A 168 -2.41 -44.28 1.27
C ASP A 168 -3.07 -45.66 1.36
N ASP A 169 -4.19 -45.84 0.66
CA ASP A 169 -4.89 -47.11 0.58
C ASP A 169 -4.47 -47.94 -0.67
N GLY A 170 -3.43 -47.49 -1.37
CA GLY A 170 -2.90 -48.10 -2.60
C GLY A 170 -3.43 -47.48 -3.89
N ASP A 171 -4.15 -46.35 -3.78
CA ASP A 171 -4.69 -45.59 -4.92
C ASP A 171 -3.84 -44.35 -5.26
N GLY A 172 -2.77 -44.10 -4.49
CA GLY A 172 -1.87 -42.96 -4.67
C GLY A 172 -2.41 -41.67 -4.05
N ARG A 173 -3.56 -41.69 -3.37
CA ARG A 173 -4.17 -40.50 -2.76
C ARG A 173 -3.82 -40.42 -1.28
N LEU A 174 -2.93 -39.49 -0.96
CA LEU A 174 -2.50 -39.26 0.41
C LEU A 174 -3.61 -38.68 1.28
N TYR A 175 -3.83 -39.25 2.46
CA TYR A 175 -4.80 -38.76 3.43
C TYR A 175 -4.24 -38.69 4.86
N TRP A 176 -4.89 -37.86 5.67
CA TRP A 176 -4.75 -37.84 7.12
C TRP A 176 -6.00 -38.47 7.77
N ARG A 177 -5.78 -39.30 8.79
CA ARG A 177 -6.78 -39.84 9.72
C ARG A 177 -7.16 -38.82 10.81
N ASP A 178 -8.30 -38.17 10.64
CA ASP A 178 -8.88 -37.23 11.62
C ASP A 178 -9.90 -37.93 12.53
N ASN A 179 -10.19 -37.34 13.69
CA ASN A 179 -11.19 -37.84 14.62
C ASN A 179 -12.60 -37.74 14.02
N LEU A 180 -13.36 -38.83 14.08
CA LEU A 180 -14.77 -38.87 13.67
C LEU A 180 -15.74 -38.46 14.80
N CYS A 181 -15.20 -38.23 16.01
CA CYS A 181 -15.95 -37.87 17.21
C CYS A 181 -15.56 -36.50 17.76
N ALA A 182 -16.45 -35.91 18.54
CA ALA A 182 -16.23 -34.72 19.35
C ALA A 182 -16.62 -35.00 20.82
N ALA A 183 -16.08 -34.21 21.74
CA ALA A 183 -16.37 -34.33 23.16
C ALA A 183 -17.84 -33.97 23.47
N GLY A 184 -18.39 -34.58 24.53
CA GLY A 184 -19.77 -34.40 24.97
C GLY A 184 -20.72 -35.44 24.38
N THR A 185 -21.79 -35.76 25.09
CA THR A 185 -22.82 -36.70 24.62
C THR A 185 -23.99 -35.94 23.98
N ARG A 186 -24.66 -36.56 23.00
CA ARG A 186 -25.87 -36.01 22.37
C ARG A 186 -26.99 -37.05 22.41
N LYS A 187 -28.24 -36.59 22.46
CA LYS A 187 -29.42 -37.48 22.42
C LYS A 187 -29.91 -37.80 21.00
N GLY A 188 -29.49 -37.00 20.00
CA GLY A 188 -29.82 -37.21 18.58
C GLY A 188 -29.03 -38.34 17.93
N SER A 189 -29.24 -38.55 16.63
CA SER A 189 -28.62 -39.64 15.86
C SER A 189 -27.09 -39.68 15.95
N SER A 190 -26.43 -38.52 15.99
CA SER A 190 -24.97 -38.43 16.15
C SER A 190 -24.46 -38.94 17.52
N GLY A 191 -25.33 -39.12 18.52
CA GLY A 191 -24.97 -39.73 19.80
C GLY A 191 -25.28 -41.22 19.89
N GLN A 192 -25.90 -41.80 18.86
CA GLN A 192 -26.27 -43.22 18.85
C GLN A 192 -25.10 -44.10 18.42
N PRO A 193 -25.10 -45.39 18.81
CA PRO A 193 -24.13 -46.35 18.29
C PRO A 193 -24.19 -46.46 16.78
N TRP A 194 -23.02 -46.59 16.14
CA TRP A 194 -22.89 -46.77 14.70
C TRP A 194 -21.88 -47.88 14.40
N ARG A 195 -22.26 -48.85 13.55
CA ARG A 195 -21.46 -50.05 13.19
C ARG A 195 -20.83 -50.77 14.41
N GLY A 196 -21.59 -50.89 15.49
CA GLY A 196 -21.17 -51.58 16.71
C GLY A 196 -20.30 -50.75 17.66
N ILE A 197 -20.10 -49.46 17.39
CA ILE A 197 -19.30 -48.56 18.24
C ILE A 197 -20.21 -47.50 18.86
N ASP A 198 -20.15 -47.39 20.19
CA ASP A 198 -20.89 -46.39 20.96
C ASP A 198 -19.94 -45.25 21.40
N PRO A 199 -20.07 -44.03 20.83
CA PRO A 199 -19.26 -42.90 21.26
C PRO A 199 -19.70 -42.37 22.64
N ALA A 200 -20.96 -42.55 23.02
CA ALA A 200 -21.51 -42.02 24.28
C ALA A 200 -20.92 -42.75 25.50
N ALA A 201 -20.60 -44.04 25.36
CA ALA A 201 -19.86 -44.80 26.38
C ALA A 201 -18.49 -44.19 26.74
N LYS A 202 -17.95 -43.32 25.89
CA LYS A 202 -16.69 -42.58 26.13
C LYS A 202 -16.91 -41.08 26.34
N GLY A 203 -18.14 -40.64 26.61
CA GLY A 203 -18.46 -39.22 26.80
C GLY A 203 -18.34 -38.40 25.52
N MET A 204 -18.50 -39.02 24.35
CA MET A 204 -18.37 -38.39 23.03
C MET A 204 -19.64 -38.54 22.20
N HIS A 205 -19.67 -37.88 21.04
CA HIS A 205 -20.64 -38.09 19.98
C HIS A 205 -19.93 -38.05 18.63
N TRP A 206 -20.54 -38.65 17.61
CA TRP A 206 -20.09 -38.53 16.23
C TRP A 206 -20.19 -37.08 15.75
N LYS A 207 -19.22 -36.64 14.93
CA LYS A 207 -19.26 -35.33 14.27
C LYS A 207 -20.37 -35.24 13.21
N PHE A 208 -20.84 -36.38 12.70
CA PHE A 208 -21.88 -36.49 11.69
C PHE A 208 -23.06 -37.33 12.20
N ILE A 209 -24.24 -37.13 11.62
CA ILE A 209 -25.38 -38.02 11.86
C ILE A 209 -25.15 -39.38 11.19
N THR A 210 -25.84 -40.41 11.66
CA THR A 210 -25.62 -41.80 11.20
C THR A 210 -25.80 -41.99 9.70
N THR A 211 -26.75 -41.30 9.07
CA THR A 211 -26.95 -41.36 7.61
C THR A 211 -25.74 -40.82 6.84
N THR A 212 -25.20 -39.68 7.27
CA THR A 212 -23.97 -39.13 6.69
C THR A 212 -22.77 -40.03 6.97
N LEU A 213 -22.71 -40.71 8.12
CA LEU A 213 -21.65 -41.70 8.38
C LEU A 213 -21.73 -42.88 7.41
N ASP A 214 -22.94 -43.37 7.10
CA ASP A 214 -23.13 -44.44 6.11
C ASP A 214 -22.71 -43.98 4.70
N GLU A 215 -23.03 -42.75 4.30
CA GLU A 215 -22.59 -42.15 3.03
C GLU A 215 -21.07 -42.04 2.96
N LEU A 216 -20.43 -41.57 4.04
CA LEU A 216 -18.98 -41.45 4.13
C LEU A 216 -18.29 -42.82 4.09
N ASP A 217 -18.84 -43.83 4.77
CA ASP A 217 -18.32 -45.20 4.75
C ASP A 217 -18.43 -45.82 3.35
N ALA A 218 -19.60 -45.69 2.72
CA ALA A 218 -19.81 -46.14 1.34
C ALA A 218 -18.88 -45.44 0.34
N ALA A 219 -18.53 -44.18 0.57
CA ALA A 219 -17.59 -43.40 -0.23
C ALA A 219 -16.11 -43.67 0.13
N GLY A 220 -15.81 -44.64 0.99
CA GLY A 220 -14.44 -45.00 1.38
C GLY A 220 -13.74 -43.94 2.25
N ARG A 221 -14.50 -43.01 2.84
CA ARG A 221 -14.00 -41.89 3.66
C ARG A 221 -13.72 -42.28 5.11
N ILE A 222 -13.96 -43.53 5.49
CA ILE A 222 -13.76 -44.03 6.84
C ILE A 222 -12.57 -44.98 6.87
N TYR A 223 -11.63 -44.72 7.77
CA TYR A 223 -10.56 -45.65 8.11
C TYR A 223 -11.01 -46.49 9.31
N TRP A 224 -11.02 -47.81 9.12
CA TRP A 224 -11.36 -48.80 10.13
C TRP A 224 -10.09 -49.41 10.73
N PRO A 225 -9.74 -49.12 12.00
CA PRO A 225 -8.57 -49.71 12.63
C PRO A 225 -8.69 -51.23 12.74
N PRO A 226 -7.60 -52.01 12.55
CA PRO A 226 -7.65 -53.48 12.55
C PRO A 226 -8.25 -54.14 13.80
N ARG A 227 -8.19 -53.45 14.95
CA ARG A 227 -8.69 -53.95 16.23
C ARG A 227 -10.15 -53.56 16.53
N GLY A 228 -10.88 -53.02 15.56
CA GLY A 228 -12.27 -52.58 15.75
C GLY A 228 -12.40 -51.42 16.75
N THR A 229 -11.34 -50.64 16.93
CA THR A 229 -11.38 -49.43 17.75
C THR A 229 -12.05 -48.28 17.00
N MET A 230 -12.16 -47.10 17.63
CA MET A 230 -12.85 -45.93 17.08
C MET A 230 -12.42 -45.62 15.63
N PRO A 231 -13.35 -45.58 14.66
CA PRO A 231 -13.05 -45.25 13.27
C PRO A 231 -12.59 -43.80 13.14
N GLN A 232 -11.86 -43.54 12.07
CA GLN A 232 -11.30 -42.22 11.79
C GLN A 232 -11.78 -41.73 10.42
N TYR A 233 -11.88 -40.42 10.28
CA TYR A 233 -12.25 -39.78 9.03
C TYR A 233 -11.00 -39.62 8.15
N LYS A 234 -11.08 -40.01 6.87
CA LYS A 234 -10.01 -39.78 5.89
C LYS A 234 -10.18 -38.41 5.26
N ARG A 235 -9.22 -37.53 5.50
CA ARG A 235 -9.10 -36.22 4.84
C ARG A 235 -8.02 -36.31 3.78
N TYR A 236 -8.38 -36.17 2.51
CA TYR A 236 -7.40 -36.30 1.44
C TYR A 236 -6.67 -34.98 1.17
N ARG A 237 -5.40 -35.09 0.78
CA ARG A 237 -4.47 -33.98 0.55
C ARG A 237 -4.86 -33.17 -0.68
N ASP A 238 -5.29 -33.84 -1.73
CA ASP A 238 -5.72 -33.26 -3.01
C ASP A 238 -7.05 -32.48 -2.92
N GLU A 239 -7.81 -32.67 -1.83
CA GLU A 239 -9.07 -31.97 -1.59
C GLU A 239 -8.93 -30.72 -0.68
N LEU A 240 -7.71 -30.39 -0.26
CA LEU A 240 -7.46 -29.25 0.62
C LEU A 240 -7.60 -27.92 -0.10
N LYS A 241 -8.54 -27.09 0.39
CA LYS A 241 -8.80 -25.73 -0.12
C LYS A 241 -7.85 -24.66 0.45
N GLY A 242 -6.72 -25.06 1.04
CA GLY A 242 -5.81 -24.17 1.78
C GLY A 242 -6.25 -23.86 3.22
N LYS A 243 -5.31 -23.33 3.99
CA LYS A 243 -5.51 -22.90 5.38
C LYS A 243 -6.24 -21.56 5.39
N ALA A 244 -7.26 -21.41 6.23
CA ALA A 244 -7.88 -20.10 6.43
C ALA A 244 -6.83 -19.12 6.99
N VAL A 245 -6.78 -17.93 6.41
CA VAL A 245 -5.91 -16.84 6.90
C VAL A 245 -6.37 -16.45 8.30
N ALA A 246 -5.41 -16.36 9.22
CA ALA A 246 -5.63 -15.92 10.59
C ALA A 246 -5.53 -14.39 10.70
N ASP A 247 -5.68 -13.85 11.90
CA ASP A 247 -5.54 -12.43 12.23
C ASP A 247 -4.08 -12.00 12.45
N ILE A 248 -3.13 -12.92 12.50
CA ILE A 248 -1.69 -12.62 12.49
C ILE A 248 -1.14 -12.90 11.10
N TRP A 249 -0.65 -11.85 10.43
CA TRP A 249 -0.06 -11.90 9.09
C TRP A 249 1.45 -11.71 9.18
N ASP A 250 2.18 -12.79 8.94
CA ASP A 250 3.64 -12.84 8.95
C ASP A 250 4.24 -13.30 7.61
N ASP A 251 3.39 -13.44 6.59
CA ASP A 251 3.69 -13.94 5.26
C ASP A 251 3.67 -12.85 4.17
N ILE A 252 3.41 -11.61 4.56
CA ILE A 252 3.51 -10.44 3.68
C ILE A 252 4.60 -9.53 4.23
N ASP A 253 5.74 -9.46 3.57
CA ASP A 253 6.82 -8.58 3.97
C ASP A 253 6.55 -7.12 3.60
N ARG A 254 7.18 -6.19 4.32
CA ARG A 254 7.29 -4.81 3.85
C ARG A 254 8.09 -4.74 2.56
N ILE A 255 7.90 -3.67 1.79
CA ILE A 255 8.65 -3.45 0.55
C ILE A 255 10.15 -3.39 0.85
N ASN A 256 10.90 -4.25 0.17
CA ASN A 256 12.35 -4.30 0.24
C ASN A 256 12.95 -3.02 -0.38
N PRO A 257 13.98 -2.39 0.22
CA PRO A 257 14.70 -1.28 -0.38
C PRO A 257 15.16 -1.49 -1.84
N VAL A 258 15.46 -2.72 -2.26
CA VAL A 258 15.85 -3.04 -3.65
C VAL A 258 14.73 -3.73 -4.43
N GLY A 259 13.51 -3.77 -3.88
CA GLY A 259 12.38 -4.44 -4.50
C GLY A 259 11.84 -3.67 -5.70
N SER A 260 11.43 -4.39 -6.75
CA SER A 260 10.85 -3.83 -7.98
C SER A 260 9.56 -3.02 -7.75
N GLU A 261 8.85 -3.26 -6.63
CA GLU A 261 7.65 -2.51 -6.25
C GLU A 261 7.97 -1.13 -5.64
N ARG A 262 9.23 -0.86 -5.26
CA ARG A 262 9.60 0.35 -4.52
C ARG A 262 9.50 1.59 -5.42
N LEU A 263 8.74 2.58 -4.96
CA LEU A 263 8.60 3.87 -5.64
C LEU A 263 9.48 4.98 -5.05
N GLY A 264 10.06 4.75 -3.88
CA GLY A 264 10.72 5.79 -3.08
C GLY A 264 9.75 6.63 -2.25
N PHE A 265 8.43 6.41 -2.38
CA PHE A 265 7.42 7.04 -1.55
C PHE A 265 7.55 6.54 -0.09
N PRO A 266 7.50 7.44 0.92
CA PRO A 266 7.66 7.04 2.31
C PRO A 266 6.50 6.13 2.72
N THR A 267 6.76 5.20 3.64
CA THR A 267 5.70 4.37 4.25
C THR A 267 4.82 3.59 3.27
N GLN A 268 5.27 3.40 2.02
CA GLN A 268 4.57 2.65 0.97
C GLN A 268 4.20 1.24 1.47
N LYS A 269 2.92 0.89 1.37
CA LYS A 269 2.42 -0.45 1.69
C LYS A 269 2.58 -1.37 0.47
N PRO A 270 2.84 -2.69 0.67
CA PRO A 270 2.88 -3.67 -0.40
C PRO A 270 1.51 -3.86 -1.06
N VAL A 271 1.48 -4.04 -2.38
CA VAL A 271 0.25 -4.35 -3.13
C VAL A 271 -0.40 -5.64 -2.61
N ALA A 272 0.40 -6.66 -2.29
CA ALA A 272 -0.10 -7.94 -1.76
C ALA A 272 -0.91 -7.80 -0.46
N LEU A 273 -0.57 -6.81 0.39
CA LEU A 273 -1.34 -6.50 1.60
C LEU A 273 -2.74 -6.01 1.23
N MET A 274 -2.82 -5.11 0.25
CA MET A 274 -4.08 -4.55 -0.21
C MET A 274 -4.91 -5.59 -0.96
N GLU A 275 -4.30 -6.40 -1.82
CA GLU A 275 -5.01 -7.47 -2.53
C GLU A 275 -5.71 -8.44 -1.58
N ARG A 276 -5.04 -8.80 -0.46
CA ARG A 276 -5.64 -9.67 0.57
C ARG A 276 -6.84 -9.02 1.23
N ILE A 277 -6.74 -7.75 1.64
CA ILE A 277 -7.82 -7.01 2.29
C ILE A 277 -9.00 -6.85 1.32
N LEU A 278 -8.74 -6.34 0.11
CA LEU A 278 -9.77 -6.06 -0.89
C LEU A 278 -10.47 -7.33 -1.33
N SER A 279 -9.74 -8.41 -1.62
CA SER A 279 -10.36 -9.67 -2.04
C SER A 279 -11.20 -10.32 -0.95
N ALA A 280 -10.82 -10.15 0.32
CA ALA A 280 -11.58 -10.71 1.44
C ALA A 280 -12.94 -10.03 1.62
N SER A 281 -13.02 -8.72 1.38
CA SER A 281 -14.17 -7.90 1.80
C SER A 281 -14.84 -7.11 0.67
N SER A 282 -14.57 -7.49 -0.58
CA SER A 282 -15.23 -6.94 -1.77
C SER A 282 -15.25 -7.91 -2.94
N ASN A 283 -16.16 -7.69 -3.87
CA ASN A 283 -16.30 -8.39 -5.15
C ASN A 283 -15.99 -7.44 -6.33
N PRO A 284 -15.73 -7.97 -7.54
CA PRO A 284 -15.66 -7.13 -8.73
C PRO A 284 -16.90 -6.23 -8.85
N GLY A 285 -16.68 -4.95 -9.13
CA GLY A 285 -17.74 -3.93 -9.18
C GLY A 285 -18.05 -3.21 -7.87
N ASP A 286 -17.60 -3.71 -6.72
CA ASP A 286 -17.73 -3.01 -5.43
C ASP A 286 -16.82 -1.79 -5.37
N ILE A 287 -17.33 -0.68 -4.84
CA ILE A 287 -16.61 0.60 -4.79
C ILE A 287 -15.64 0.60 -3.60
N VAL A 288 -14.35 0.79 -3.91
CA VAL A 288 -13.26 0.93 -2.94
C VAL A 288 -12.89 2.40 -2.77
N LEU A 289 -12.84 2.89 -1.54
CA LEU A 289 -12.35 4.22 -1.21
C LEU A 289 -11.06 4.14 -0.39
N ASP A 290 -10.07 4.95 -0.78
CA ASP A 290 -8.93 5.27 0.05
C ASP A 290 -8.84 6.81 0.23
N PRO A 291 -9.20 7.34 1.41
CA PRO A 291 -9.18 8.77 1.69
C PRO A 291 -7.80 9.29 2.12
N PHE A 292 -6.77 8.44 2.13
CA PHE A 292 -5.38 8.73 2.46
C PHE A 292 -4.44 8.02 1.47
N CYS A 293 -4.74 8.13 0.18
CA CYS A 293 -4.23 7.18 -0.81
C CYS A 293 -2.71 7.29 -1.06
N GLY A 294 -2.07 8.43 -0.78
CA GLY A 294 -0.63 8.58 -0.74
C GLY A 294 0.07 8.26 -2.06
N CYS A 295 0.59 7.04 -2.20
CA CYS A 295 1.16 6.60 -3.47
C CYS A 295 0.18 5.79 -4.33
N GLY A 296 -1.04 5.53 -3.85
CA GLY A 296 -2.10 4.83 -4.56
C GLY A 296 -2.00 3.31 -4.53
N THR A 297 -1.35 2.70 -3.53
CA THR A 297 -1.26 1.22 -3.46
C THR A 297 -2.64 0.57 -3.40
N THR A 298 -3.56 1.11 -2.61
CA THR A 298 -4.95 0.62 -2.52
C THR A 298 -5.66 0.73 -3.86
N LEU A 299 -5.52 1.86 -4.56
CA LEU A 299 -6.13 2.10 -5.86
C LEU A 299 -5.59 1.15 -6.93
N VAL A 300 -4.27 0.90 -6.91
CA VAL A 300 -3.62 -0.07 -7.79
C VAL A 300 -4.14 -1.49 -7.55
N ALA A 301 -4.24 -1.92 -6.30
CA ALA A 301 -4.80 -3.23 -5.97
C ALA A 301 -6.28 -3.34 -6.37
N ALA A 302 -7.08 -2.29 -6.14
CA ALA A 302 -8.47 -2.25 -6.57
C ALA A 302 -8.60 -2.35 -8.10
N GLN A 303 -7.76 -1.61 -8.84
CA GLN A 303 -7.72 -1.67 -10.32
C GLN A 303 -7.35 -3.07 -10.83
N LEU A 304 -6.34 -3.72 -10.25
CA LEU A 304 -5.93 -5.08 -10.63
C LEU A 304 -7.01 -6.12 -10.35
N LEU A 305 -7.85 -5.85 -9.36
CA LEU A 305 -8.95 -6.70 -8.96
C LEU A 305 -10.28 -6.31 -9.62
N ASP A 306 -10.35 -5.39 -10.59
CA ASP A 306 -11.64 -4.98 -11.19
C ASP A 306 -12.65 -4.37 -10.19
N ARG A 307 -12.15 -3.65 -9.18
CA ARG A 307 -12.97 -2.86 -8.25
C ARG A 307 -12.92 -1.39 -8.66
N PRO A 308 -14.06 -0.74 -8.94
CA PRO A 308 -14.11 0.71 -9.06
C PRO A 308 -13.51 1.37 -7.82
N TRP A 309 -12.68 2.39 -8.02
CA TRP A 309 -11.93 3.01 -6.92
C TRP A 309 -12.08 4.52 -6.90
N ILE A 310 -11.90 5.11 -5.72
CA ILE A 310 -11.84 6.55 -5.47
C ILE A 310 -10.65 6.82 -4.54
N GLY A 311 -9.78 7.74 -4.94
CA GLY A 311 -8.64 8.20 -4.14
C GLY A 311 -8.82 9.66 -3.69
N ILE A 312 -8.37 9.98 -2.48
CA ILE A 312 -8.24 11.36 -2.01
C ILE A 312 -6.87 11.54 -1.37
N ASP A 313 -6.12 12.53 -1.86
CA ASP A 313 -4.87 12.97 -1.25
C ASP A 313 -4.76 14.51 -1.34
N ILE A 314 -4.12 15.14 -0.37
CA ILE A 314 -3.94 16.60 -0.36
C ILE A 314 -2.73 17.04 -1.20
N SER A 315 -1.80 16.12 -1.49
CA SER A 315 -0.55 16.39 -2.21
C SER A 315 -0.76 16.27 -3.72
N PRO A 316 -0.61 17.35 -4.50
CA PRO A 316 -0.64 17.26 -5.96
C PRO A 316 0.45 16.31 -6.51
N THR A 317 1.58 16.22 -5.81
CA THR A 317 2.70 15.34 -6.14
C THR A 317 2.29 13.86 -6.04
N ALA A 318 1.60 13.48 -4.97
CA ALA A 318 1.04 12.15 -4.75
C ALA A 318 0.02 11.82 -5.85
N VAL A 319 -0.96 12.69 -6.07
CA VAL A 319 -2.03 12.50 -7.06
C VAL A 319 -1.48 12.27 -8.48
N GLU A 320 -0.43 12.99 -8.87
CA GLU A 320 0.19 12.80 -10.18
C GLU A 320 0.96 11.46 -10.27
N LEU A 321 1.62 11.02 -9.19
CA LEU A 321 2.24 9.68 -9.13
C LEU A 321 1.18 8.59 -9.29
N GLU A 322 0.08 8.69 -8.55
CA GLU A 322 -1.03 7.74 -8.56
C GLU A 322 -1.63 7.61 -9.95
N LYS A 323 -1.92 8.73 -10.62
CA LYS A 323 -2.39 8.76 -12.00
C LYS A 323 -1.45 7.99 -12.92
N ARG A 324 -0.14 8.23 -12.83
CA ARG A 324 0.84 7.53 -13.67
C ARG A 324 0.83 6.03 -13.43
N ARG A 325 0.75 5.60 -12.17
CA ARG A 325 0.66 4.17 -11.81
C ARG A 325 -0.60 3.53 -12.41
N LEU A 326 -1.74 4.18 -12.28
CA LEU A 326 -3.03 3.66 -12.72
C LEU A 326 -3.19 3.67 -14.25
N VAL A 327 -2.71 4.73 -14.93
CA VAL A 327 -2.70 4.78 -16.42
C VAL A 327 -1.83 3.67 -17.00
N LYS A 328 -0.70 3.32 -16.37
CA LYS A 328 0.12 2.16 -16.78
C LYS A 328 -0.63 0.83 -16.71
N LEU A 329 -1.64 0.72 -15.85
CA LEU A 329 -2.54 -0.44 -15.76
C LEU A 329 -3.73 -0.37 -16.72
N GLY A 330 -3.76 0.64 -17.60
CA GLY A 330 -4.86 0.86 -18.54
C GLY A 330 -6.09 1.54 -17.92
N ALA A 331 -6.00 2.07 -16.71
CA ALA A 331 -7.12 2.75 -16.06
C ALA A 331 -7.40 4.11 -16.71
N ALA A 332 -8.68 4.43 -16.91
CA ALA A 332 -9.12 5.78 -17.25
C ALA A 332 -9.20 6.62 -15.97
N VAL A 333 -8.18 7.47 -15.74
CA VAL A 333 -8.05 8.26 -14.52
C VAL A 333 -8.55 9.69 -14.72
N LYS A 334 -9.49 10.12 -13.87
CA LYS A 334 -9.90 11.52 -13.76
C LYS A 334 -9.25 12.18 -12.54
N LEU A 335 -8.63 13.33 -12.74
CA LEU A 335 -8.13 14.17 -11.65
C LEU A 335 -9.08 15.32 -11.37
N VAL A 336 -9.31 15.61 -10.09
CA VAL A 336 -10.13 16.73 -9.63
C VAL A 336 -9.38 17.50 -8.55
N GLY A 337 -9.43 18.83 -8.55
CA GLY A 337 -8.84 19.66 -7.49
C GLY A 337 -7.36 19.99 -7.67
N MET A 338 -6.72 19.54 -8.75
CA MET A 338 -5.33 19.92 -9.06
C MET A 338 -5.18 21.44 -9.12
N PRO A 339 -4.05 22.00 -8.63
CA PRO A 339 -3.83 23.45 -8.68
C PRO A 339 -3.66 23.90 -10.14
N VAL A 340 -4.54 24.80 -10.56
CA VAL A 340 -4.62 25.34 -11.94
C VAL A 340 -4.48 26.86 -12.01
N THR A 341 -4.38 27.55 -10.86
CA THR A 341 -4.16 28.99 -10.80
C THR A 341 -2.89 29.36 -10.03
N GLU A 342 -2.33 30.54 -10.29
CA GLU A 342 -1.17 31.03 -9.53
C GLU A 342 -1.48 31.17 -8.04
N ASP A 343 -2.69 31.61 -7.66
CA ASP A 343 -3.08 31.78 -6.26
C ASP A 343 -3.10 30.44 -5.52
N GLN A 344 -3.60 29.37 -6.17
CA GLN A 344 -3.54 28.01 -5.62
C GLN A 344 -2.09 27.56 -5.43
N LEU A 345 -1.22 27.81 -6.41
CA LEU A 345 0.20 27.46 -6.34
C LEU A 345 0.97 28.26 -5.28
N ARG A 346 0.57 29.51 -5.01
CA ARG A 346 1.12 30.33 -3.91
C ARG A 346 0.76 29.77 -2.54
N ALA A 347 -0.43 29.20 -2.41
CA ALA A 347 -0.93 28.64 -1.15
C ALA A 347 -0.31 27.27 -0.83
N LEU A 348 0.32 26.59 -1.79
CA LEU A 348 1.02 25.33 -1.55
C LEU A 348 2.15 25.51 -0.53
N LYS A 349 2.41 24.45 0.24
CA LYS A 349 3.63 24.39 1.06
C LYS A 349 4.87 24.51 0.13
N PRO A 350 5.96 25.15 0.57
CA PRO A 350 7.12 25.40 -0.29
C PRO A 350 7.67 24.18 -1.01
N PHE A 351 7.68 23.02 -0.33
CA PHE A 351 8.15 21.77 -0.92
C PHE A 351 7.17 21.21 -1.98
N GLU A 352 5.86 21.33 -1.78
CA GLU A 352 4.85 20.90 -2.77
C GLU A 352 4.93 21.77 -4.02
N PHE A 353 5.11 23.08 -3.84
CA PHE A 353 5.32 23.98 -4.97
C PHE A 353 6.59 23.64 -5.76
N GLN A 354 7.69 23.35 -5.06
CA GLN A 354 8.93 22.89 -5.71
C GLN A 354 8.70 21.59 -6.50
N ASN A 355 8.02 20.61 -5.92
CA ASN A 355 7.71 19.34 -6.60
C ASN A 355 6.85 19.56 -7.84
N TRP A 356 5.80 20.37 -7.70
CA TRP A 356 4.93 20.72 -8.82
C TRP A 356 5.73 21.33 -9.98
N VAL A 357 6.64 22.27 -9.69
CA VAL A 357 7.49 22.88 -10.71
C VAL A 357 8.41 21.85 -11.38
N ILE A 358 9.13 21.05 -10.59
CA ILE A 358 10.08 20.06 -11.13
C ILE A 358 9.36 19.01 -11.98
N GLN A 359 8.19 18.53 -11.54
CA GLN A 359 7.38 17.60 -12.32
C GLN A 359 6.87 18.22 -13.62
N ARG A 360 6.40 19.48 -13.57
CA ARG A 360 5.87 20.17 -14.75
C ARG A 360 6.96 20.45 -15.78
N MET A 361 8.19 20.64 -15.32
CA MET A 361 9.39 20.75 -16.16
C MET A 361 9.97 19.41 -16.62
N ASN A 362 9.33 18.29 -16.28
CA ASN A 362 9.85 16.94 -16.53
C ASN A 362 11.31 16.80 -16.03
N GLY A 363 11.54 17.21 -14.78
CA GLY A 363 12.84 17.20 -14.13
C GLY A 363 12.98 16.11 -13.07
N THR A 364 14.22 15.90 -12.62
CA THR A 364 14.57 15.14 -11.42
C THR A 364 14.98 16.10 -10.32
N HIS A 365 14.86 15.69 -9.06
CA HIS A 365 15.30 16.52 -7.95
C HIS A 365 16.81 16.48 -7.75
N SER A 366 17.37 17.49 -7.07
CA SER A 366 18.79 17.51 -6.73
C SER A 366 19.06 16.57 -5.55
N PRO A 367 20.07 15.68 -5.62
CA PRO A 367 20.38 14.73 -4.56
C PRO A 367 20.99 15.39 -3.29
N ARG A 368 21.41 16.66 -3.32
CA ARG A 368 22.07 17.32 -2.17
C ARG A 368 21.51 18.73 -1.89
N LYS A 369 20.67 18.87 -0.85
CA LYS A 369 20.12 20.19 -0.47
C LYS A 369 21.10 21.15 0.22
N VAL A 370 22.15 20.64 0.88
CA VAL A 370 22.99 21.47 1.78
C VAL A 370 24.22 22.08 1.09
N HIS A 371 24.68 21.52 -0.04
CA HIS A 371 25.93 21.94 -0.69
C HIS A 371 25.77 22.51 -2.11
N ASP A 372 24.57 22.47 -2.68
CA ASP A 372 24.34 22.81 -4.09
C ASP A 372 23.94 24.28 -4.31
N MET A 373 24.01 25.11 -3.26
CA MET A 373 23.86 26.59 -3.32
C MET A 373 22.61 27.07 -4.09
N GLY A 374 21.51 26.33 -4.00
CA GLY A 374 20.22 26.72 -4.56
C GLY A 374 19.85 26.07 -5.90
N ILE A 375 20.45 24.93 -6.27
CA ILE A 375 19.87 24.03 -7.29
C ILE A 375 18.80 23.16 -6.61
N ASP A 376 17.58 23.23 -7.09
CA ASP A 376 16.41 22.53 -6.56
C ASP A 376 16.07 21.25 -7.35
N GLY A 377 16.59 21.14 -8.58
CA GLY A 377 16.46 19.97 -9.44
C GLY A 377 17.24 20.11 -10.75
N PHE A 378 17.03 19.17 -11.66
CA PHE A 378 17.66 19.11 -12.97
C PHE A 378 16.63 18.70 -14.02
N SER A 379 16.74 19.21 -15.25
CA SER A 379 15.92 18.72 -16.37
C SER A 379 16.25 17.25 -16.66
N PHE A 380 15.27 16.40 -16.97
CA PHE A 380 15.51 14.96 -17.12
C PHE A 380 16.53 14.60 -18.21
N MET A 381 16.40 15.14 -19.43
CA MET A 381 17.29 14.73 -20.54
C MET A 381 18.68 15.38 -20.51
N LEU A 382 18.76 16.68 -20.22
CA LEU A 382 19.99 17.45 -20.38
C LEU A 382 20.75 17.66 -19.05
N HIS A 383 20.15 17.22 -17.93
CA HIS A 383 20.62 17.49 -16.58
C HIS A 383 20.99 18.97 -16.38
N GLU A 384 20.17 19.88 -16.91
CA GLU A 384 20.33 21.32 -16.76
C GLU A 384 19.78 21.76 -15.40
N PRO A 385 20.51 22.56 -14.59
CA PRO A 385 20.06 22.94 -13.26
C PRO A 385 18.76 23.74 -13.29
N ILE A 386 17.89 23.47 -12.32
CA ILE A 386 16.63 24.16 -12.09
C ILE A 386 16.66 24.75 -10.67
N GLN A 387 16.36 26.03 -10.53
CA GLN A 387 16.11 26.70 -9.27
C GLN A 387 14.66 27.17 -9.20
N VAL A 388 14.01 26.94 -8.07
CA VAL A 388 12.60 27.25 -7.83
C VAL A 388 12.49 28.32 -6.73
N LYS A 389 11.72 29.37 -7.01
CA LYS A 389 11.38 30.41 -6.03
C LYS A 389 9.87 30.60 -5.95
N GLN A 390 9.29 30.25 -4.80
CA GLN A 390 7.88 30.51 -4.51
C GLN A 390 7.64 31.98 -4.11
N SER A 391 8.12 32.92 -4.93
CA SER A 391 7.97 34.36 -4.68
C SER A 391 7.85 35.15 -5.98
N SER A 392 7.48 36.42 -5.84
CA SER A 392 7.32 37.38 -6.93
C SER A 392 8.48 38.38 -6.95
N ALA A 393 8.66 39.06 -8.08
CA ALA A 393 9.64 40.12 -8.28
C ALA A 393 11.08 39.68 -7.96
N ILE A 394 11.48 38.50 -8.45
CA ILE A 394 12.84 38.00 -8.31
C ILE A 394 13.84 39.02 -8.86
N GLY A 395 14.83 39.36 -8.03
CA GLY A 395 15.85 40.35 -8.32
C GLY A 395 17.14 39.76 -8.89
N ARG A 396 18.05 40.67 -9.24
CA ARG A 396 19.40 40.37 -9.77
C ARG A 396 20.19 39.37 -8.94
N ASN A 397 20.15 39.51 -7.61
CA ASN A 397 20.90 38.68 -6.66
C ASN A 397 20.62 37.17 -6.79
N VAL A 398 19.40 36.78 -7.16
CA VAL A 398 19.04 35.37 -7.36
C VAL A 398 19.72 34.83 -8.62
N VAL A 399 19.75 35.62 -9.69
CA VAL A 399 20.42 35.26 -10.95
C VAL A 399 21.94 35.14 -10.75
N ASP A 400 22.56 36.09 -10.05
CA ASP A 400 24.00 36.06 -9.71
C ASP A 400 24.40 34.78 -8.94
N ASN A 401 23.60 34.44 -7.92
CA ASN A 401 23.84 33.26 -7.10
C ASN A 401 23.67 31.97 -7.93
N PHE A 402 22.66 31.93 -8.79
CA PHE A 402 22.38 30.77 -9.61
C PHE A 402 23.42 30.58 -10.74
N GLU A 403 23.93 31.67 -11.32
CA GLU A 403 25.07 31.63 -12.25
C GLU A 403 26.26 30.89 -11.63
N THR A 404 26.59 31.21 -10.38
CA THR A 404 27.66 30.56 -9.63
C THR A 404 27.39 29.06 -9.46
N ALA A 405 26.15 28.68 -9.20
CA ALA A 405 25.75 27.28 -9.07
C ALA A 405 25.86 26.50 -10.40
N ILE A 406 25.40 27.09 -11.52
CA ILE A 406 25.52 26.48 -12.85
C ILE A 406 26.98 26.27 -13.25
N LYS A 407 27.84 27.27 -13.00
CA LYS A 407 29.29 27.18 -13.27
C LYS A 407 29.94 26.03 -12.48
N ARG A 408 29.57 25.88 -11.20
CA ARG A 408 30.07 24.78 -10.34
C ARG A 408 29.57 23.41 -10.80
N ALA A 409 28.35 23.32 -11.30
CA ALA A 409 27.79 22.10 -11.89
C ALA A 409 28.39 21.77 -13.28
N ASN A 410 29.31 22.60 -13.79
CA ASN A 410 29.91 22.48 -15.12
C ASN A 410 28.85 22.44 -16.25
N LYS A 411 27.84 23.30 -16.13
CA LYS A 411 26.75 23.43 -17.10
C LYS A 411 26.80 24.80 -17.79
N LYS A 412 26.17 24.90 -18.95
CA LYS A 412 26.08 26.16 -19.74
C LYS A 412 24.67 26.73 -19.82
N LYS A 413 23.69 26.00 -19.30
CA LYS A 413 22.29 26.37 -19.33
C LYS A 413 21.62 25.95 -18.02
N GLY A 414 20.67 26.76 -17.55
CA GLY A 414 19.83 26.44 -16.41
C GLY A 414 18.57 27.32 -16.38
N TYR A 415 17.66 26.97 -15.48
CA TYR A 415 16.33 27.54 -15.40
C TYR A 415 16.06 28.11 -14.00
N ILE A 416 15.51 29.32 -13.93
CA ILE A 416 14.92 29.85 -12.70
C ILE A 416 13.41 29.95 -12.92
N VAL A 417 12.66 29.32 -12.02
CA VAL A 417 11.20 29.36 -12.02
C VAL A 417 10.70 30.22 -10.85
N ALA A 418 9.83 31.19 -11.14
CA ALA A 418 9.21 32.04 -10.13
C ALA A 418 7.87 32.61 -10.61
N PHE A 419 7.11 33.28 -9.74
CA PHE A 419 5.86 33.92 -10.16
C PHE A 419 6.09 35.17 -11.02
N SER A 420 7.16 35.93 -10.74
CA SER A 420 7.55 37.06 -11.58
C SER A 420 8.99 37.47 -11.35
N PHE A 421 9.56 38.16 -12.34
CA PHE A 421 10.94 38.63 -12.34
C PHE A 421 10.98 40.15 -12.45
N GLY A 422 11.80 40.80 -11.64
CA GLY A 422 12.08 42.23 -11.74
C GLY A 422 13.02 42.55 -12.90
N LYS A 423 13.08 43.82 -13.29
CA LYS A 423 13.93 44.30 -14.41
C LYS A 423 15.39 43.87 -14.26
N GLY A 424 15.95 43.98 -13.05
CA GLY A 424 17.34 43.61 -12.77
C GLY A 424 17.65 42.12 -12.98
N ALA A 425 16.67 41.22 -12.86
CA ALA A 425 16.89 39.80 -13.15
C ALA A 425 17.05 39.56 -14.66
N TYR A 426 16.23 40.21 -15.50
CA TYR A 426 16.36 40.12 -16.96
C TYR A 426 17.66 40.75 -17.47
N GLU A 427 18.02 41.92 -16.95
CA GLU A 427 19.28 42.60 -17.30
C GLU A 427 20.49 41.72 -16.96
N GLU A 428 20.47 41.06 -15.80
CA GLU A 428 21.53 40.16 -15.37
C GLU A 428 21.58 38.87 -16.21
N ALA A 429 20.45 38.21 -16.45
CA ALA A 429 20.41 37.02 -17.30
C ALA A 429 20.94 37.30 -18.72
N ALA A 430 20.67 38.49 -19.27
CA ALA A 430 21.22 38.93 -20.55
C ALA A 430 22.74 39.19 -20.47
N ARG A 431 23.23 39.79 -19.37
CA ARG A 431 24.68 39.97 -19.14
C ARG A 431 25.40 38.63 -19.09
N VAL A 432 24.89 37.67 -18.31
CA VAL A 432 25.48 36.33 -18.14
C VAL A 432 25.61 35.61 -19.50
N ARG A 433 24.60 35.73 -20.36
CA ARG A 433 24.63 35.18 -21.72
C ARG A 433 25.73 35.79 -22.58
N GLY A 434 25.92 37.11 -22.51
CA GLY A 434 26.91 37.83 -23.32
C GLY A 434 28.35 37.70 -22.82
N ALA A 435 28.55 37.75 -21.50
CA ALA A 435 29.89 37.77 -20.89
C ALA A 435 30.46 36.37 -20.64
N ASP A 436 29.62 35.44 -20.17
CA ASP A 436 30.04 34.14 -19.68
C ASP A 436 29.63 32.99 -20.62
N GLY A 437 28.89 33.29 -21.68
CA GLY A 437 28.36 32.29 -22.63
C GLY A 437 27.37 31.31 -21.99
N LEU A 438 26.79 31.68 -20.85
CA LEU A 438 25.90 30.85 -20.03
C LEU A 438 24.46 31.36 -20.19
N THR A 439 23.51 30.45 -20.41
CA THR A 439 22.10 30.81 -20.58
C THR A 439 21.30 30.52 -19.32
N ILE A 440 20.73 31.56 -18.71
CA ILE A 440 19.75 31.42 -17.61
C ILE A 440 18.39 31.79 -18.15
N GLU A 441 17.50 30.81 -18.30
CA GLU A 441 16.12 31.04 -18.70
C GLU A 441 15.25 31.36 -17.49
N LEU A 442 14.54 32.48 -17.53
CA LEU A 442 13.62 32.93 -16.49
C LEU A 442 12.20 32.53 -16.90
N LEU A 443 11.64 31.51 -16.22
CA LEU A 443 10.32 30.96 -16.53
C LEU A 443 9.32 31.39 -15.47
N LYS A 444 8.16 31.92 -15.89
CA LYS A 444 7.10 32.27 -14.95
C LYS A 444 6.22 31.06 -14.67
N VAL A 445 5.65 31.00 -13.48
CA VAL A 445 4.65 29.98 -13.12
C VAL A 445 3.48 29.94 -14.10
N VAL A 446 2.98 31.11 -14.54
CA VAL A 446 1.96 31.18 -15.59
C VAL A 446 2.37 30.49 -16.90
N ASP A 447 3.66 30.53 -17.28
CA ASP A 447 4.14 29.88 -18.50
C ASP A 447 4.07 28.34 -18.37
N LEU A 448 4.27 27.81 -17.16
CA LEU A 448 4.13 26.38 -16.84
C LEU A 448 2.65 25.95 -16.78
N LEU A 449 1.77 26.81 -16.28
CA LEU A 449 0.32 26.57 -16.27
C LEU A 449 -0.24 26.51 -17.71
N GLU A 450 0.17 27.46 -18.56
CA GLU A 450 -0.27 27.54 -19.95
C GLU A 450 0.36 26.49 -20.87
N GLY A 451 1.27 25.65 -20.35
CA GLY A 451 1.96 24.62 -21.14
C GLY A 451 2.97 25.18 -22.14
N LYS A 452 3.41 26.44 -21.97
CA LYS A 452 4.45 27.05 -22.81
C LYS A 452 5.84 26.50 -22.53
N ALA A 453 6.01 25.83 -21.38
CA ALA A 453 7.26 25.22 -20.95
C ALA A 453 7.31 23.70 -21.26
N ASP A 454 6.99 23.28 -22.48
CA ASP A 454 7.44 21.99 -23.02
C ASP A 454 8.93 22.08 -23.41
N LEU A 455 9.79 22.41 -22.44
CA LEU A 455 11.22 22.65 -22.68
C LEU A 455 12.02 21.36 -22.87
N VAL A 456 11.40 20.20 -22.69
CA VAL A 456 12.00 18.88 -22.93
C VAL A 456 10.92 17.88 -23.38
N THR A 457 10.37 18.03 -24.58
CA THR A 457 9.82 16.89 -25.31
C THR A 457 10.45 16.83 -26.71
N PRO A 458 10.86 15.63 -27.10
CA PRO A 458 10.06 14.92 -28.07
C PRO A 458 9.46 13.68 -27.42
N GLU A 459 8.31 13.26 -27.94
CA GLU A 459 7.64 11.99 -27.67
C GLU A 459 8.63 10.82 -27.67
N ILE A 460 9.21 10.49 -26.52
CA ILE A 460 10.05 9.31 -26.35
C ILE A 460 9.85 8.79 -24.93
N GLY A 461 9.45 7.52 -24.82
CA GLY A 461 9.39 6.78 -23.56
C GLY A 461 10.71 6.93 -22.80
N LEU A 462 10.65 7.59 -21.65
CA LEU A 462 11.82 8.05 -20.92
C LEU A 462 11.68 7.72 -19.43
N PHE A 463 11.50 6.44 -19.12
CA PHE A 463 12.09 5.79 -17.96
C PHE A 463 12.44 4.37 -18.42
N GLY A 464 13.74 4.08 -18.49
CA GLY A 464 14.28 2.91 -19.18
C GLY A 464 13.79 1.57 -18.62
N GLY A 465 13.70 0.60 -19.55
CA GLY A 465 13.62 -0.83 -19.27
C GLY A 465 12.28 -1.30 -18.69
N ASP A 466 11.83 -2.45 -19.18
CA ASP A 466 10.79 -3.26 -18.56
C ASP A 466 11.04 -3.38 -17.05
N VAL A 467 10.32 -2.59 -16.23
CA VAL A 467 10.02 -3.02 -14.87
C VAL A 467 8.86 -3.98 -15.06
N PRO A 468 9.06 -5.30 -14.86
CA PRO A 468 7.97 -6.24 -15.02
C PRO A 468 6.88 -5.85 -14.02
N LEU A 469 5.75 -5.37 -14.53
CA LEU A 469 4.53 -5.42 -13.76
C LEU A 469 4.32 -6.90 -13.45
N PRO A 470 4.11 -7.31 -12.20
CA PRO A 470 3.69 -8.67 -11.94
C PRO A 470 2.48 -8.95 -12.82
N ALA A 471 2.53 -10.03 -13.59
CA ALA A 471 1.39 -10.42 -14.42
C ALA A 471 0.14 -10.44 -13.53
N PRO A 472 -1.01 -9.93 -13.99
CA PRO A 472 -2.25 -10.09 -13.25
C PRO A 472 -2.39 -11.57 -12.94
N ARG A 473 -2.36 -11.92 -11.65
CA ARG A 473 -2.59 -13.30 -11.24
C ARG A 473 -4.04 -13.57 -11.62
N ALA A 474 -4.24 -14.51 -12.54
CA ALA A 474 -5.55 -15.11 -12.72
C ALA A 474 -6.06 -15.51 -11.32
N ALA A 475 -7.36 -15.29 -11.05
CA ALA A 475 -7.98 -15.47 -9.74
C ALA A 475 -7.78 -16.88 -9.12
N ASP A 476 -7.15 -17.78 -9.87
CA ASP A 476 -6.98 -19.21 -9.64
C ASP A 476 -5.58 -19.77 -10.00
N ALA A 477 -4.58 -18.97 -10.39
CA ALA A 477 -3.26 -19.50 -10.77
C ALA A 477 -2.17 -19.29 -9.69
N ARG A 478 -1.87 -20.33 -8.90
CA ARG A 478 -0.62 -20.42 -8.14
C ARG A 478 0.51 -20.84 -9.09
N PRO A 479 1.72 -20.24 -9.04
CA PRO A 479 2.88 -20.82 -9.70
C PRO A 479 3.21 -22.15 -9.02
N SER A 480 3.56 -23.15 -9.82
CA SER A 480 3.97 -24.46 -9.34
C SER A 480 5.31 -24.35 -8.59
N VAL A 481 5.56 -25.28 -7.66
CA VAL A 481 6.84 -25.37 -6.92
C VAL A 481 8.03 -25.48 -7.87
N GLN A 482 7.85 -26.00 -9.09
CA GLN A 482 8.90 -26.05 -10.12
C GLN A 482 9.20 -24.69 -10.76
N GLU A 483 8.23 -23.77 -10.85
CA GLU A 483 8.43 -22.42 -11.40
C GLU A 483 9.14 -21.49 -10.40
N LEU A 484 8.93 -21.72 -9.09
CA LEU A 484 9.63 -20.99 -8.03
C LEU A 484 11.10 -21.42 -7.84
N VAL A 485 11.46 -22.62 -8.30
CA VAL A 485 12.83 -23.18 -8.20
C VAL A 485 13.66 -22.89 -9.46
N ALA A 486 13.03 -22.59 -10.59
CA ALA A 486 13.72 -22.30 -11.85
C ALA A 486 14.27 -20.87 -11.97
N SER A 487 13.91 -19.94 -11.07
CA SER A 487 14.40 -18.55 -11.09
C SER A 487 15.62 -18.31 -10.18
N ASP A 488 16.21 -19.36 -9.61
CA ASP A 488 17.30 -19.25 -8.62
C ASP A 488 18.51 -20.12 -8.97
N THR A 489 18.99 -20.02 -10.22
CA THR A 489 20.33 -20.51 -10.58
C THR A 489 21.32 -19.34 -10.57
N GLY A 490 21.75 -18.96 -9.37
CA GLY A 490 22.86 -18.03 -9.14
C GLY A 490 24.24 -18.61 -9.52
N GLU A 491 24.39 -19.20 -10.71
CA GLU A 491 25.69 -19.33 -11.36
C GLU A 491 25.98 -18.03 -12.13
N GLU A 492 26.26 -16.93 -11.42
CA GLU A 492 26.93 -15.74 -11.99
C GLU A 492 27.22 -14.66 -10.94
N LEU A 493 27.94 -15.00 -9.85
CA LEU A 493 28.68 -13.98 -9.11
C LEU A 493 30.05 -14.52 -8.72
N GLY A 494 31.06 -13.94 -9.36
CA GLY A 494 32.47 -14.23 -9.13
C GLY A 494 32.88 -14.02 -7.68
N GLN A 495 33.81 -14.87 -7.27
CA GLN A 495 34.54 -14.80 -6.01
C GLN A 495 35.12 -13.39 -5.81
N VAL A 496 34.84 -12.77 -4.66
CA VAL A 496 35.71 -11.73 -4.09
C VAL A 496 35.94 -12.07 -2.63
N ALA A 497 37.23 -12.16 -2.29
CA ALA A 497 37.77 -12.73 -1.07
C ALA A 497 37.42 -11.92 0.20
N GLU A 498 37.22 -12.64 1.29
CA GLU A 498 37.23 -12.13 2.66
C GLU A 498 38.64 -11.67 3.04
N GLU A 499 38.79 -10.39 3.39
CA GLU A 499 39.86 -9.94 4.29
C GLU A 499 39.25 -9.71 5.67
N GLN A 500 39.60 -10.61 6.59
CA GLN A 500 39.48 -10.44 8.03
C GLN A 500 40.42 -9.34 8.49
N GLU A 501 40.02 -8.51 9.48
CA GLU A 501 40.87 -8.18 10.64
C GLU A 501 40.11 -7.35 11.72
N PRO A 502 40.62 -7.23 12.97
CA PRO A 502 40.01 -7.90 14.11
C PRO A 502 39.50 -6.96 15.21
N TYR A 503 38.78 -7.57 16.15
CA TYR A 503 38.48 -7.00 17.47
C TYR A 503 39.75 -6.51 18.18
N SER A 504 39.73 -5.28 18.67
CA SER A 504 40.54 -4.87 19.83
C SER A 504 39.70 -4.08 20.83
N SER A 505 39.67 -4.61 22.04
CA SER A 505 39.26 -4.04 23.31
C SER A 505 39.54 -2.55 23.51
N ASN A 506 38.50 -1.78 23.87
CA ASN A 506 38.37 -1.11 25.18
C ASN A 506 36.97 -0.53 25.36
#